data_AF-A0A841R5G0-F1
#
_entry.id   AF-A0A841R5G0-F1
#
_cell.length_a   1.000
_cell.length_b   1.000
_cell.length_c   1.000
_cell.angle_alpha   90.00
_cell.angle_beta   90.00
_cell.angle_gamma   90.00
#
_symmetry.space_group_name_H-M   'P 1'
#
loop_
_entity.id
_entity.type
_entity.pdbx_description
1 polymer ?
#
loop_
_entity_poly.entity_id
_entity_poly.type
_entity_poly.pdbx_seq_one_letter_code
_entity_poly.pdbx_strand_id
1 'polypeptide(L)'
;MNKKLATVLAAACVLGATTAFAAPNPFSDVTPNDWAYQAVSQLAAEGVVEGYPDGEFKGQQNITRYEMAQMVARAMVKQDQLNAEQQAQLNRLADEFANELNSLGVRVSNLENRVGNVKVTGDARVRWTDDGIKDEDHFDMRARLQFNAKVADKTKVTARITSGNFGFDSDKEDPDLDLDRLYIDHELTDGLHLTAGRYGETFGATGYWYDDAFDGVRLQYKATDEVTASVGYGYAKEMNLNTFKQFEEYQRLTAEYKDLKNPEETLKGFKADLKAAQEVKDAAQKEYDAAVKSGDQYAIYETNMMLGVRTHDVALAQEKVNDLTRYQALKAMNLGEVKDLKSPEMTYATLGYNGSNFRVLGTYIAPNGDKVDAAGLDDIWGAGAIFGLNEDFSLSGDYFNVGYKDRDDAEFWTARVDFGHLNLKKPGSFNIFVDYVDAEPGSYLGGTGALRTSSYLNNTESWGAGFGVVVAENVKLEGLRTFSAETKDGADLDDLTKVQLSYKF
;
A
#
# COMPACT_ATOMS: atom_id res chain seq x y z
N MET A 1 5.73 -35.48 44.54
CA MET A 1 5.83 -34.27 43.68
C MET A 1 7.29 -33.97 43.35
N ASN A 2 7.65 -33.65 42.09
CA ASN A 2 9.03 -33.25 41.76
C ASN A 2 9.34 -31.93 42.49
N LYS A 3 10.46 -31.84 43.22
CA LYS A 3 10.77 -30.70 44.11
C LYS A 3 10.61 -29.34 43.41
N LYS A 4 10.92 -29.28 42.10
CA LYS A 4 10.78 -28.09 41.24
C LYS A 4 9.34 -27.65 41.00
N LEU A 5 8.39 -28.57 40.79
CA LEU A 5 6.98 -28.23 40.55
C LEU A 5 6.29 -27.70 41.82
N ALA A 6 6.64 -28.26 42.98
CA ALA A 6 6.19 -27.77 44.28
C ALA A 6 6.68 -26.35 44.56
N THR A 7 7.95 -26.06 44.22
CA THR A 7 8.55 -24.74 44.43
C THR A 7 7.95 -23.70 43.49
N VAL A 8 7.58 -24.06 42.26
CA VAL A 8 7.00 -23.12 41.30
C VAL A 8 5.56 -22.75 41.65
N LEU A 9 4.73 -23.70 42.09
CA LEU A 9 3.37 -23.40 42.56
C LEU A 9 3.38 -22.59 43.86
N ALA A 10 4.30 -22.89 44.77
CA ALA A 10 4.52 -22.10 45.98
C ALA A 10 5.01 -20.69 45.66
N ALA A 11 6.01 -20.53 44.77
CA ALA A 11 6.55 -19.24 44.35
C ALA A 11 5.50 -18.35 43.65
N ALA A 12 4.59 -18.95 42.88
CA ALA A 12 3.50 -18.26 42.23
C ALA A 12 2.45 -17.70 43.21
N CYS A 13 2.34 -18.20 44.44
CA CYS A 13 1.34 -17.75 45.42
C CYS A 13 1.91 -17.06 46.67
N VAL A 14 3.24 -16.88 46.81
CA VAL A 14 3.80 -16.15 47.97
C VAL A 14 3.49 -14.66 47.86
N LEU A 15 2.34 -14.24 48.38
CA LEU A 15 2.05 -12.85 48.65
C LEU A 15 3.07 -12.32 49.67
N GLY A 16 3.72 -11.20 49.32
CA GLY A 16 4.52 -10.30 50.16
C GLY A 16 5.09 -10.84 51.47
N ALA A 17 6.42 -10.94 51.54
CA ALA A 17 7.18 -11.02 52.78
C ALA A 17 6.93 -9.77 53.66
N THR A 18 5.81 -9.75 54.36
CA THR A 18 5.60 -8.92 55.54
C THR A 18 5.29 -9.88 56.67
N THR A 19 5.98 -9.71 57.78
CA THR A 19 5.88 -10.52 58.99
C THR A 19 4.42 -10.83 59.34
N ALA A 20 3.95 -12.04 59.03
CA ALA A 20 2.58 -12.47 59.31
C ALA A 20 2.64 -13.79 60.08
N PHE A 21 1.88 -13.83 61.17
CA PHE A 21 1.65 -15.01 62.00
C PHE A 21 1.36 -16.24 61.13
N ALA A 22 1.98 -17.37 61.48
CA ALA A 22 1.75 -18.65 60.82
C ALA A 22 0.23 -18.91 60.74
N ALA A 23 -0.32 -18.92 59.52
CA ALA A 23 -1.68 -19.38 59.29
C ALA A 23 -1.83 -20.79 59.89
N PRO A 24 -2.96 -21.12 60.53
CA PRO A 24 -3.14 -22.44 61.12
C PRO A 24 -2.97 -23.52 60.05
N ASN A 25 -1.95 -24.35 60.17
CA ASN A 25 -1.75 -25.50 59.28
C ASN A 25 -2.86 -26.54 59.56
N PRO A 26 -3.72 -26.87 58.58
CA PRO A 26 -4.79 -27.84 58.78
C PRO A 26 -4.31 -29.30 58.67
N PHE A 27 -3.05 -29.56 58.26
CA PHE A 27 -2.57 -30.91 57.95
C PHE A 27 -1.76 -31.54 59.08
N SER A 28 -2.12 -32.75 59.50
CA SER A 28 -1.44 -33.45 60.62
C SER A 28 -0.02 -33.94 60.30
N ASP A 29 0.31 -34.13 59.02
CA ASP A 29 1.58 -34.64 58.52
C ASP A 29 2.57 -33.54 58.08
N VAL A 30 2.23 -32.26 58.30
CA VAL A 30 3.08 -31.12 57.97
C VAL A 30 3.50 -30.41 59.26
N THR A 31 4.75 -30.62 59.67
CA THR A 31 5.29 -30.13 60.94
C THR A 31 6.07 -28.82 60.75
N PRO A 32 6.20 -27.97 61.79
CA PRO A 32 6.96 -26.72 61.69
C PRO A 32 8.42 -26.85 61.24
N ASN A 33 9.00 -28.05 61.35
CA ASN A 33 10.37 -28.33 60.91
C ASN A 33 10.45 -28.74 59.42
N ASP A 34 9.32 -28.93 58.74
CA ASP A 34 9.29 -29.28 57.33
C ASP A 34 9.63 -28.07 56.46
N TRP A 35 10.49 -28.27 55.47
CA TRP A 35 10.89 -27.24 54.52
C TRP A 35 9.69 -26.61 53.77
N ALA A 36 8.60 -27.38 53.62
CA ALA A 36 7.40 -26.95 52.91
C ALA A 36 6.32 -26.35 53.83
N TYR A 37 6.55 -26.34 55.16
CA TYR A 37 5.54 -25.94 56.15
C TYR A 37 4.89 -24.59 55.82
N GLN A 38 5.73 -23.57 55.58
CA GLN A 38 5.25 -22.21 55.28
C GLN A 38 4.45 -22.17 53.97
N ALA A 39 4.96 -22.79 52.90
CA ALA A 39 4.32 -22.79 51.59
C ALA A 39 2.98 -23.54 51.60
N VAL A 40 2.93 -24.72 52.21
CA VAL A 40 1.72 -25.55 52.28
C VAL A 40 0.66 -24.89 53.16
N SER A 41 1.06 -24.33 54.30
CA SER A 41 0.13 -23.62 55.19
C SER A 41 -0.50 -22.40 54.51
N GLN A 42 0.29 -21.65 53.76
CA GLN A 42 -0.18 -20.48 53.00
C GLN A 42 -1.14 -20.89 51.88
N LEU A 43 -0.76 -21.87 51.06
CA LEU A 43 -1.60 -22.37 49.97
C LEU A 43 -2.92 -22.97 50.48
N ALA A 44 -2.91 -23.58 51.67
CA ALA A 44 -4.11 -24.08 52.32
C ALA A 44 -5.00 -22.95 52.84
N ALA A 45 -4.43 -21.92 53.47
CA ALA A 45 -5.15 -20.73 53.89
C ALA A 45 -5.81 -20.00 52.70
N GLU A 46 -5.17 -20.05 51.53
CA GLU A 46 -5.70 -19.48 50.31
C GLU A 46 -6.71 -20.38 49.60
N GLY A 47 -6.89 -21.64 50.04
CA GLY A 47 -7.79 -22.60 49.41
C GLY A 47 -7.28 -23.17 48.08
N VAL A 48 -5.97 -23.01 47.79
CA VAL A 48 -5.32 -23.63 46.63
C VAL A 48 -5.06 -25.12 46.91
N VAL A 49 -4.78 -25.47 48.17
CA VAL A 49 -4.53 -26.84 48.65
C VAL A 49 -5.55 -27.21 49.72
N GLU A 50 -6.25 -28.33 49.57
CA GLU A 50 -7.24 -28.81 50.55
C GLU A 50 -6.80 -30.07 51.32
N GLY A 51 -5.74 -30.76 50.86
CA GLY A 51 -5.32 -32.04 51.41
C GLY A 51 -6.32 -33.17 51.15
N TYR A 52 -6.18 -34.25 51.90
CA TYR A 52 -7.01 -35.45 51.78
C TYR A 52 -8.10 -35.50 52.88
N PRO A 53 -9.17 -36.27 52.70
CA PRO A 53 -10.27 -36.35 53.68
C PRO A 53 -9.87 -36.83 55.09
N ASP A 54 -8.71 -37.45 55.23
CA ASP A 54 -8.13 -37.89 56.50
C ASP A 54 -7.36 -36.79 57.24
N GLY A 55 -7.30 -35.58 56.68
CA GLY A 55 -6.64 -34.42 57.30
C GLY A 55 -5.13 -34.36 57.05
N GLU A 56 -4.61 -35.14 56.10
CA GLU A 56 -3.20 -35.13 55.70
C GLU A 56 -3.00 -34.39 54.36
N PHE A 57 -1.81 -33.81 54.16
CA PHE A 57 -1.35 -33.24 52.88
C PHE A 57 -0.71 -34.31 51.98
N LYS A 58 -0.08 -35.32 52.58
CA LYS A 58 0.66 -36.42 51.94
C LYS A 58 1.74 -35.93 50.99
N GLY A 59 2.54 -34.96 51.44
CA GLY A 59 3.55 -34.29 50.60
C GLY A 59 4.65 -35.20 50.01
N GLN A 60 4.83 -36.40 50.59
CA GLN A 60 5.76 -37.41 50.08
C GLN A 60 5.17 -38.32 49.00
N GLN A 61 3.85 -38.31 48.82
CA GLN A 61 3.17 -39.10 47.79
C GLN A 61 3.28 -38.44 46.41
N ASN A 62 3.15 -39.28 45.37
CA ASN A 62 3.04 -38.80 44.01
C ASN A 62 1.62 -38.31 43.77
N ILE A 63 1.49 -37.07 43.30
CA ILE A 63 0.23 -36.51 42.84
C ILE A 63 0.03 -36.86 41.36
N THR A 64 -1.21 -37.03 40.96
CA THR A 64 -1.63 -37.17 39.57
C THR A 64 -1.61 -35.81 38.87
N ARG A 65 -1.57 -35.83 37.52
CA ARG A 65 -1.67 -34.60 36.71
C ARG A 65 -3.00 -33.88 36.92
N TYR A 66 -4.08 -34.60 37.18
CA TYR A 66 -5.40 -34.03 37.48
C TYR A 66 -5.45 -33.32 38.83
N GLU A 67 -4.86 -33.91 39.87
CA GLU A 67 -4.75 -33.26 41.18
C GLU A 67 -3.92 -31.97 41.08
N MET A 68 -2.83 -31.99 40.31
CA MET A 68 -2.06 -30.77 40.04
C MET A 68 -2.87 -29.73 39.26
N ALA A 69 -3.62 -30.14 38.24
CA ALA A 69 -4.48 -29.24 37.47
C ALA A 69 -5.59 -28.63 38.33
N GLN A 70 -6.14 -29.35 39.32
CA GLN A 70 -7.10 -28.80 40.28
C GLN A 70 -6.46 -27.70 41.14
N MET A 71 -5.21 -27.89 41.58
CA MET A 71 -4.48 -26.85 42.32
C MET A 71 -4.23 -25.62 41.44
N VAL A 72 -3.82 -25.81 40.18
CA VAL A 72 -3.63 -24.71 39.22
C VAL A 72 -4.94 -23.97 38.95
N ALA A 73 -6.04 -24.69 38.73
CA ALA A 73 -7.37 -24.12 38.52
C ALA A 73 -7.80 -23.20 39.67
N ARG A 74 -7.57 -23.64 40.92
CA ARG A 74 -7.88 -22.84 42.12
C ARG A 74 -6.99 -21.62 42.24
N ALA A 75 -5.71 -21.73 41.91
CA ALA A 75 -4.79 -20.60 41.88
C ALA A 75 -5.18 -19.56 40.82
N MET A 76 -5.67 -19.97 39.64
CA MET A 76 -6.12 -19.07 38.57
C MET A 76 -7.28 -18.16 38.99
N VAL A 77 -8.15 -18.59 39.92
CA VAL A 77 -9.23 -17.73 40.46
C VAL A 77 -8.68 -16.48 41.16
N LYS A 78 -7.42 -16.52 41.61
CA LYS A 78 -6.77 -15.44 42.36
C LYS A 78 -5.72 -14.69 41.54
N GLN A 79 -5.69 -14.88 40.22
CA GLN A 79 -4.68 -14.30 39.34
C GLN A 79 -4.54 -12.78 39.49
N ASP A 80 -5.64 -12.06 39.73
CA ASP A 80 -5.65 -10.60 39.90
C ASP A 80 -4.96 -10.11 41.18
N GLN A 81 -4.73 -10.99 42.16
CA GLN A 81 -4.05 -10.68 43.41
C GLN A 81 -2.54 -10.90 43.34
N LEU A 82 -2.05 -11.47 42.23
CA LEU A 82 -0.65 -11.82 42.02
C LEU A 82 0.12 -10.68 41.31
N ASN A 83 1.42 -10.60 41.57
CA ASN A 83 2.30 -9.69 40.82
C ASN A 83 2.63 -10.25 39.42
N ALA A 84 3.21 -9.42 38.55
CA ALA A 84 3.49 -9.80 37.15
C ALA A 84 4.35 -11.06 36.99
N GLU A 85 5.33 -11.29 37.88
CA GLU A 85 6.20 -12.46 37.83
C GLU A 85 5.43 -13.74 38.21
N GLN A 86 4.61 -13.65 39.26
CA GLN A 86 3.76 -14.73 39.73
C GLN A 86 2.67 -15.10 38.72
N GLN A 87 2.05 -14.10 38.10
CA GLN A 87 1.10 -14.31 37.00
C GLN A 87 1.76 -15.04 35.83
N ALA A 88 2.99 -14.67 35.47
CA ALA A 88 3.72 -15.36 34.40
C ALA A 88 4.04 -16.83 34.76
N GLN A 89 4.38 -17.12 36.02
CA GLN A 89 4.61 -18.50 36.47
C GLN A 89 3.31 -19.32 36.48
N LEU A 90 2.22 -18.75 36.97
CA LEU A 90 0.90 -19.39 36.97
C LEU A 90 0.40 -19.66 35.55
N ASN A 91 0.60 -18.73 34.62
CA ASN A 91 0.25 -18.91 33.21
C ASN A 91 1.04 -20.06 32.57
N ARG A 92 2.35 -20.19 32.83
CA ARG A 92 3.14 -21.33 32.33
C ARG A 92 2.63 -22.67 32.87
N LEU A 93 2.20 -22.72 34.13
CA LEU A 93 1.59 -23.92 34.70
C LEU A 93 0.22 -24.20 34.07
N ALA A 94 -0.60 -23.18 33.85
CA ALA A 94 -1.86 -23.33 33.15
C ALA A 94 -1.67 -23.90 31.74
N ASP A 95 -0.58 -23.52 31.05
CA ASP A 95 -0.21 -24.08 29.75
C ASP A 95 0.23 -25.54 29.83
N GLU A 96 1.03 -25.91 30.85
CA GLU A 96 1.52 -27.29 31.04
C GLU A 96 0.39 -28.29 31.34
N PHE A 97 -0.67 -27.82 32.00
CA PHE A 97 -1.83 -28.62 32.41
C PHE A 97 -3.10 -28.28 31.60
N ALA A 98 -2.95 -27.67 30.42
CA ALA A 98 -4.06 -27.17 29.61
C ALA A 98 -5.13 -28.23 29.29
N ASN A 99 -4.73 -29.47 29.01
CA ASN A 99 -5.65 -30.56 28.66
C ASN A 99 -6.50 -30.99 29.86
N GLU A 100 -5.88 -31.07 31.04
CA GLU A 100 -6.54 -31.40 32.30
C GLU A 100 -7.46 -30.25 32.75
N LEU A 101 -7.02 -28.99 32.63
CA LEU A 101 -7.82 -27.82 32.96
C LEU A 101 -9.08 -27.69 32.09
N ASN A 102 -8.96 -27.96 30.79
CA ASN A 102 -10.11 -27.99 29.90
C ASN A 102 -11.11 -29.08 30.29
N SER A 103 -10.62 -30.26 30.70
CA SER A 103 -11.46 -31.36 31.20
C SER A 103 -12.16 -31.02 32.53
N LEU A 104 -11.60 -30.09 33.31
CA LEU A 104 -12.20 -29.53 34.53
C LEU A 104 -13.14 -28.34 34.26
N GLY A 105 -13.35 -27.95 33.00
CA GLY A 105 -14.18 -26.81 32.61
C GLY A 105 -13.55 -25.45 32.89
N VAL A 106 -12.24 -25.42 33.17
CA VAL A 106 -11.49 -24.20 33.47
C VAL A 106 -11.02 -23.59 32.15
N ARG A 107 -11.47 -22.38 31.85
CA ARG A 107 -11.05 -21.64 30.67
C ARG A 107 -9.63 -21.09 30.87
N VAL A 108 -8.68 -21.59 30.08
CA VAL A 108 -7.34 -21.04 29.99
C VAL A 108 -7.32 -20.09 28.79
N SER A 109 -7.05 -18.80 29.02
CA SER A 109 -6.98 -17.77 27.97
C SER A 109 -5.97 -18.10 26.86
N ASN A 110 -4.96 -18.95 27.13
CA ASN A 110 -4.02 -19.44 26.11
C ASN A 110 -4.59 -20.55 25.20
N LEU A 111 -5.66 -21.25 25.59
CA LEU A 111 -6.42 -22.11 24.68
C LEU A 111 -7.24 -21.29 23.67
N GLU A 112 -7.64 -20.07 24.01
CA GLU A 112 -8.30 -19.15 23.06
C GLU A 112 -7.35 -18.70 21.95
N ASN A 113 -6.03 -18.60 22.20
CA ASN A 113 -5.02 -18.34 21.17
C ASN A 113 -4.86 -19.48 20.14
N ARG A 114 -5.41 -20.66 20.40
CA ARG A 114 -5.41 -21.80 19.48
C ARG A 114 -6.76 -22.04 18.79
N VAL A 115 -7.84 -21.41 19.24
CA VAL A 115 -9.21 -21.59 18.70
C VAL A 115 -9.84 -20.28 18.21
N GLY A 116 -9.12 -19.15 18.29
CA GLY A 116 -9.47 -17.85 17.68
C GLY A 116 -8.33 -17.24 16.86
N ASN A 117 -7.52 -18.07 16.18
CA ASN A 117 -6.28 -17.63 15.54
C ASN A 117 -6.47 -16.80 14.25
N VAL A 118 -7.68 -16.74 13.69
CA VAL A 118 -8.00 -15.96 12.48
C VAL A 118 -8.89 -14.76 12.84
N LYS A 119 -8.32 -13.56 12.71
CA LYS A 119 -9.08 -12.30 12.76
C LYS A 119 -9.55 -11.94 11.35
N VAL A 120 -10.86 -11.83 11.17
CA VAL A 120 -11.45 -11.31 9.93
C VAL A 120 -11.63 -9.80 10.06
N THR A 121 -11.18 -9.07 9.06
CA THR A 121 -11.37 -7.62 8.88
C THR A 121 -11.84 -7.36 7.47
N GLY A 122 -12.32 -6.16 7.18
CA GLY A 122 -12.68 -5.83 5.80
C GLY A 122 -13.03 -4.38 5.58
N ASP A 123 -13.37 -4.07 4.34
CA ASP A 123 -13.99 -2.80 4.00
C ASP A 123 -14.96 -2.93 2.82
N ALA A 124 -15.93 -2.04 2.81
CA ALA A 124 -16.80 -1.80 1.67
C ALA A 124 -16.72 -0.32 1.29
N ARG A 125 -16.74 -0.04 0.00
CA ARG A 125 -16.75 1.32 -0.56
C ARG A 125 -17.83 1.43 -1.62
N VAL A 126 -18.52 2.56 -1.62
CA VAL A 126 -19.29 3.08 -2.75
C VAL A 126 -18.65 4.39 -3.18
N ARG A 127 -18.45 4.58 -4.47
CA ARG A 127 -17.76 5.75 -5.04
C ARG A 127 -18.51 6.24 -6.27
N TRP A 128 -18.58 7.56 -6.38
CA TRP A 128 -18.96 8.28 -7.58
C TRP A 128 -17.77 9.08 -8.08
N THR A 129 -17.56 9.09 -9.39
CA THR A 129 -16.48 9.82 -10.05
C THR A 129 -17.01 10.48 -11.33
N ASP A 130 -16.75 11.76 -11.47
CA ASP A 130 -16.95 12.56 -12.68
C ASP A 130 -15.61 13.23 -12.97
N ASP A 131 -14.96 12.85 -14.07
CA ASP A 131 -13.61 13.31 -14.38
C ASP A 131 -13.47 14.06 -15.71
N GLY A 132 -14.60 14.31 -16.41
CA GLY A 132 -14.71 15.01 -17.70
C GLY A 132 -13.95 14.39 -18.88
N ILE A 133 -12.96 13.54 -18.60
CA ILE A 133 -12.09 12.88 -19.58
C ILE A 133 -12.76 11.61 -20.12
N LYS A 134 -13.56 10.93 -19.30
CA LYS A 134 -14.48 9.89 -19.76
C LYS A 134 -15.84 10.53 -20.02
N ASP A 135 -16.49 10.16 -21.12
CA ASP A 135 -17.77 10.74 -21.57
C ASP A 135 -18.95 10.56 -20.58
N GLU A 136 -18.77 9.82 -19.48
CA GLU A 136 -19.83 9.50 -18.51
C GLU A 136 -19.29 9.49 -17.05
N ASP A 137 -20.06 10.05 -16.13
CA ASP A 137 -19.86 9.87 -14.69
C ASP A 137 -20.21 8.44 -14.30
N HIS A 138 -19.49 7.84 -13.36
CA HIS A 138 -19.72 6.45 -13.01
C HIS A 138 -19.77 6.20 -11.51
N PHE A 139 -20.61 5.23 -11.15
CA PHE A 139 -20.71 4.67 -9.82
C PHE A 139 -20.03 3.31 -9.79
N ASP A 140 -19.11 3.14 -8.83
CA ASP A 140 -18.52 1.84 -8.52
C ASP A 140 -18.60 1.50 -7.03
N MET A 141 -18.54 0.20 -6.78
CA MET A 141 -18.53 -0.42 -5.48
C MET A 141 -17.33 -1.35 -5.37
N ARG A 142 -16.86 -1.55 -4.14
CA ARG A 142 -15.84 -2.55 -3.81
C ARG A 142 -16.12 -3.13 -2.43
N ALA A 143 -15.99 -4.44 -2.30
CA ALA A 143 -15.96 -5.14 -1.03
C ALA A 143 -14.64 -5.92 -0.88
N ARG A 144 -14.06 -5.91 0.32
CA ARG A 144 -12.84 -6.63 0.65
C ARG A 144 -13.00 -7.37 1.97
N LEU A 145 -12.55 -8.62 1.99
CA LEU A 145 -12.46 -9.46 3.20
C LEU A 145 -11.01 -9.89 3.40
N GLN A 146 -10.45 -9.61 4.56
CA GLN A 146 -9.08 -9.96 4.94
C GLN A 146 -9.08 -10.86 6.16
N PHE A 147 -8.39 -11.99 6.03
CA PHE A 147 -8.18 -13.00 7.05
C PHE A 147 -6.76 -12.89 7.57
N ASN A 148 -6.59 -12.64 8.86
CA ASN A 148 -5.29 -12.50 9.51
C ASN A 148 -5.11 -13.63 10.51
N ALA A 149 -4.25 -14.59 10.20
CA ALA A 149 -4.02 -15.77 11.01
C ALA A 149 -2.69 -15.70 11.77
N LYS A 150 -2.68 -15.82 13.10
CA LYS A 150 -1.43 -16.10 13.85
C LYS A 150 -1.19 -17.60 13.81
N VAL A 151 -0.24 -18.05 12.98
CA VAL A 151 0.04 -19.48 12.76
C VAL A 151 1.16 -20.02 13.64
N ALA A 152 2.00 -19.13 14.18
CA ALA A 152 3.00 -19.43 15.20
C ALA A 152 3.30 -18.16 16.03
N ASP A 153 4.11 -18.27 17.09
CA ASP A 153 4.39 -17.16 18.01
C ASP A 153 4.87 -15.89 17.32
N LYS A 154 5.75 -16.06 16.32
CA LYS A 154 6.37 -14.99 15.51
C LYS A 154 5.94 -15.01 14.05
N THR A 155 4.84 -15.70 13.71
CA THR A 155 4.41 -15.86 12.30
C THR A 155 2.95 -15.54 12.12
N LYS A 156 2.67 -14.63 11.18
CA LYS A 156 1.32 -14.25 10.75
C LYS A 156 1.15 -14.58 9.27
N VAL A 157 -0.02 -15.04 8.90
CA VAL A 157 -0.44 -15.23 7.50
C VAL A 157 -1.63 -14.32 7.24
N THR A 158 -1.59 -13.61 6.12
CA THR A 158 -2.69 -12.74 5.70
C THR A 158 -3.17 -13.17 4.33
N ALA A 159 -4.48 -13.30 4.18
CA ALA A 159 -5.15 -13.50 2.89
C ALA A 159 -6.23 -12.45 2.73
N ARG A 160 -6.35 -11.81 1.56
CA ARG A 160 -7.42 -10.86 1.26
C ARG A 160 -8.07 -11.20 -0.07
N ILE A 161 -9.39 -11.24 -0.05
CA ILE A 161 -10.23 -11.37 -1.23
C ILE A 161 -10.88 -10.01 -1.46
N THR A 162 -10.88 -9.56 -2.71
CA THR A 162 -11.52 -8.32 -3.17
C THR A 162 -12.53 -8.64 -4.27
N SER A 163 -13.60 -7.85 -4.37
CA SER A 163 -14.56 -7.92 -5.48
C SER A 163 -14.09 -7.19 -6.75
N GLY A 164 -12.88 -6.62 -6.73
CA GLY A 164 -12.53 -5.54 -7.65
C GLY A 164 -13.49 -4.35 -7.51
N ASN A 165 -13.39 -3.39 -8.42
CA ASN A 165 -14.42 -2.36 -8.58
C ASN A 165 -15.49 -2.92 -9.54
N PHE A 166 -16.75 -2.84 -9.14
CA PHE A 166 -17.92 -3.24 -9.94
C PHE A 166 -19.05 -2.25 -9.73
N GLY A 167 -19.97 -2.08 -10.69
CA GLY A 167 -21.01 -1.06 -10.55
C GLY A 167 -22.04 -1.06 -11.66
N PHE A 168 -23.20 -0.45 -11.37
CA PHE A 168 -24.36 -0.41 -12.26
C PHE A 168 -24.13 0.35 -13.57
N ASP A 169 -23.16 1.25 -13.58
CA ASP A 169 -22.82 2.13 -14.71
C ASP A 169 -21.29 2.21 -14.85
N SER A 170 -20.65 1.05 -14.74
CA SER A 170 -19.20 0.94 -14.85
C SER A 170 -18.85 -0.10 -15.91
N ASP A 171 -17.65 0.00 -16.48
CA ASP A 171 -17.12 -0.97 -17.47
C ASP A 171 -17.16 -2.45 -16.99
N LYS A 172 -17.41 -2.69 -15.69
CA LYS A 172 -17.59 -4.01 -15.07
C LYS A 172 -18.87 -4.06 -14.22
N GLU A 173 -19.93 -4.62 -14.80
CA GLU A 173 -21.23 -4.76 -14.10
C GLU A 173 -21.17 -5.79 -12.95
N ASP A 174 -20.39 -6.87 -13.12
CA ASP A 174 -20.29 -7.96 -12.15
C ASP A 174 -19.01 -7.88 -11.29
N PRO A 175 -19.08 -8.27 -9.99
CA PRO A 175 -17.90 -8.35 -9.14
C PRO A 175 -16.93 -9.45 -9.59
N ASP A 176 -15.64 -9.13 -9.62
CA ASP A 176 -14.56 -10.07 -9.93
C ASP A 176 -13.85 -10.47 -8.63
N LEU A 177 -13.94 -11.74 -8.24
CA LEU A 177 -13.40 -12.20 -6.97
C LEU A 177 -11.91 -12.56 -7.10
N ASP A 178 -11.07 -11.63 -6.68
CA ASP A 178 -9.62 -11.77 -6.74
C ASP A 178 -8.99 -11.98 -5.37
N LEU A 179 -8.02 -12.89 -5.31
CA LEU A 179 -7.09 -13.00 -4.17
C LEU A 179 -5.95 -12.00 -4.37
N ASP A 180 -6.15 -10.78 -3.89
CA ASP A 180 -5.22 -9.66 -4.09
C ASP A 180 -4.16 -9.52 -2.98
N ARG A 181 -4.29 -10.29 -1.88
CA ARG A 181 -3.22 -10.48 -0.88
C ARG A 181 -3.13 -11.94 -0.49
N LEU A 182 -1.92 -12.47 -0.45
CA LEU A 182 -1.59 -13.74 0.20
C LEU A 182 -0.11 -13.70 0.58
N TYR A 183 0.17 -13.51 1.87
CA TYR A 183 1.54 -13.39 2.33
C TYR A 183 1.72 -13.88 3.76
N ILE A 184 2.97 -14.20 4.07
CA ILE A 184 3.45 -14.56 5.40
C ILE A 184 4.33 -13.43 5.89
N ASP A 185 4.17 -13.05 7.16
CA ASP A 185 5.09 -12.20 7.90
C ASP A 185 5.69 -13.00 9.06
N HIS A 186 7.01 -13.07 9.12
CA HIS A 186 7.74 -13.78 10.15
C HIS A 186 8.81 -12.90 10.79
N GLU A 187 8.77 -12.78 12.11
CA GLU A 187 9.82 -12.11 12.88
C GLU A 187 10.98 -13.07 13.10
N LEU A 188 12.08 -12.85 12.36
CA LEU A 188 13.28 -13.70 12.40
C LEU A 188 14.04 -13.54 13.72
N THR A 189 14.14 -12.30 14.18
CA THR A 189 14.71 -11.88 15.46
C THR A 189 14.08 -10.54 15.84
N ASP A 190 14.28 -10.10 17.07
CA ASP A 190 13.69 -8.86 17.59
C ASP A 190 13.96 -7.68 16.65
N GLY A 191 12.88 -7.11 16.10
CA GLY A 191 12.91 -5.98 15.17
C GLY A 191 13.22 -6.33 13.71
N LEU A 192 13.54 -7.58 13.35
CA LEU A 192 13.79 -8.00 11.96
C LEU A 192 12.66 -8.90 11.44
N HIS A 193 11.90 -8.39 10.47
CA HIS A 193 10.78 -9.08 9.85
C HIS A 193 11.10 -9.49 8.41
N LEU A 194 10.68 -10.70 8.05
CA LEU A 194 10.61 -11.20 6.68
C LEU A 194 9.13 -11.28 6.27
N THR A 195 8.76 -10.52 5.25
CA THR A 195 7.48 -10.65 4.56
C THR A 195 7.70 -11.35 3.22
N ALA A 196 6.87 -12.35 2.88
CA ALA A 196 6.96 -13.07 1.60
C ALA A 196 5.57 -13.39 1.04
N GLY A 197 5.38 -13.17 -0.26
CA GLY A 197 4.12 -13.41 -0.98
C GLY A 197 3.61 -12.14 -1.67
N ARG A 198 2.29 -12.07 -1.87
CA ARG A 198 1.59 -10.88 -2.38
C ARG A 198 1.14 -10.00 -1.22
N TYR A 199 1.89 -8.97 -0.89
CA TYR A 199 1.62 -8.05 0.21
C TYR A 199 1.36 -6.63 -0.29
N GLY A 200 0.97 -5.72 0.62
CA GLY A 200 0.80 -4.30 0.29
C GLY A 200 2.07 -3.52 0.48
N GLU A 201 2.40 -2.71 -0.52
CA GLU A 201 3.54 -1.81 -0.45
C GLU A 201 3.15 -0.40 -0.91
N THR A 202 3.72 0.58 -0.20
CA THR A 202 3.50 1.99 -0.47
C THR A 202 4.87 2.65 -0.57
N PHE A 203 5.10 3.39 -1.65
CA PHE A 203 6.30 4.21 -1.80
C PHE A 203 5.94 5.68 -1.62
N GLY A 204 6.76 6.39 -0.84
CA GLY A 204 6.46 7.74 -0.36
C GLY A 204 5.73 7.72 0.98
N ALA A 205 5.60 8.88 1.61
CA ALA A 205 4.96 9.01 2.90
C ALA A 205 3.43 9.10 2.78
N THR A 206 2.91 9.59 1.64
CA THR A 206 1.47 9.84 1.46
C THR A 206 0.75 8.77 0.64
N GLY A 207 1.49 8.02 -0.18
CA GLY A 207 0.94 6.99 -1.08
C GLY A 207 0.28 7.54 -2.35
N TYR A 208 0.52 8.82 -2.69
CA TYR A 208 0.07 9.41 -3.95
C TYR A 208 0.78 8.77 -5.15
N TRP A 209 2.09 8.51 -5.04
CA TRP A 209 2.88 8.00 -6.15
C TRP A 209 2.65 6.51 -6.41
N TYR A 210 2.79 5.65 -5.39
CA TYR A 210 2.50 4.20 -5.48
C TYR A 210 1.91 3.64 -4.18
N ASP A 211 0.77 2.95 -4.30
CA ASP A 211 0.12 2.17 -3.24
C ASP A 211 -0.68 1.03 -3.88
N ASP A 212 -0.10 -0.17 -3.90
CA ASP A 212 -0.74 -1.36 -4.48
C ASP A 212 -0.15 -2.69 -3.93
N ALA A 213 -0.30 -3.78 -4.68
CA ALA A 213 0.29 -5.07 -4.40
C ALA A 213 1.74 -5.21 -4.86
N PHE A 214 2.50 -5.95 -4.06
CA PHE A 214 3.85 -6.31 -4.37
C PHE A 214 3.99 -7.81 -4.22
N ASP A 215 4.36 -8.48 -5.32
CA ASP A 215 4.60 -9.92 -5.35
C ASP A 215 6.09 -10.17 -5.14
N GLY A 216 6.50 -10.50 -3.92
CA GLY A 216 7.92 -10.65 -3.65
C GLY A 216 8.27 -10.95 -2.20
N VAL A 217 9.48 -10.54 -1.83
CA VAL A 217 10.03 -10.66 -0.48
C VAL A 217 10.50 -9.29 0.02
N ARG A 218 10.28 -9.02 1.30
CA ARG A 218 10.80 -7.84 2.00
C ARG A 218 11.45 -8.24 3.31
N LEU A 219 12.65 -7.74 3.53
CA LEU A 219 13.27 -7.69 4.85
C LEU A 219 13.08 -6.28 5.42
N GLN A 220 12.48 -6.18 6.59
CA GLN A 220 12.27 -4.92 7.29
C GLN A 220 12.93 -4.98 8.66
N TYR A 221 13.82 -4.02 8.92
CA TYR A 221 14.50 -3.86 10.19
C TYR A 221 14.01 -2.59 10.90
N LYS A 222 13.45 -2.79 12.09
CA LYS A 222 13.06 -1.75 13.03
C LYS A 222 14.23 -1.50 13.97
N ALA A 223 15.03 -0.48 13.67
CA ALA A 223 16.22 -0.13 14.43
C ALA A 223 15.87 0.52 15.78
N THR A 224 14.82 1.35 15.81
CA THR A 224 14.20 1.91 17.03
C THR A 224 12.68 1.90 16.87
N ASP A 225 11.94 2.42 17.84
CA ASP A 225 10.49 2.57 17.69
C ASP A 225 10.07 3.49 16.53
N GLU A 226 10.95 4.43 16.18
CA GLU A 226 10.74 5.44 15.15
C GLU A 226 11.48 5.12 13.84
N VAL A 227 12.63 4.43 13.89
CA VAL A 227 13.47 4.22 12.70
C VAL A 227 13.24 2.84 12.10
N THR A 228 12.86 2.82 10.81
CA THR A 228 12.65 1.59 10.04
C THR A 228 13.42 1.63 8.73
N ALA A 229 14.17 0.58 8.43
CA ALA A 229 14.78 0.33 7.13
C ALA A 229 14.12 -0.88 6.49
N SER A 230 13.94 -0.88 5.17
CA SER A 230 13.48 -2.06 4.44
C SER A 230 14.21 -2.25 3.13
N VAL A 231 14.34 -3.50 2.70
CA VAL A 231 14.81 -3.87 1.37
C VAL A 231 13.86 -4.94 0.84
N GLY A 232 13.41 -4.80 -0.40
CA GLY A 232 12.55 -5.77 -1.03
C GLY A 232 12.93 -6.05 -2.48
N TYR A 233 12.51 -7.22 -2.96
CA TYR A 233 12.70 -7.67 -4.34
C TYR A 233 11.46 -8.43 -4.80
N GLY A 234 10.98 -8.12 -6.00
CA GLY A 234 9.78 -8.71 -6.56
C GLY A 234 9.13 -7.82 -7.61
N TYR A 235 7.81 -7.92 -7.76
CA TYR A 235 7.05 -7.27 -8.80
C TYR A 235 6.04 -6.28 -8.24
N ALA A 236 6.09 -5.02 -8.69
CA ALA A 236 5.18 -3.96 -8.29
C ALA A 236 3.87 -4.01 -9.09
N LYS A 237 2.86 -4.72 -8.59
CA LYS A 237 1.58 -4.94 -9.31
C LYS A 237 0.88 -3.63 -9.65
N GLU A 238 0.18 -3.62 -10.78
CA GLU A 238 -0.49 -2.45 -11.36
C GLU A 238 0.40 -1.24 -11.72
N MET A 239 1.69 -1.24 -11.34
CA MET A 239 2.63 -0.23 -11.81
C MET A 239 2.69 -0.29 -13.33
N ASN A 240 2.37 0.82 -13.98
CA ASN A 240 2.23 0.98 -15.40
C ASN A 240 3.41 1.77 -15.96
N LEU A 241 4.19 1.10 -16.83
CA LEU A 241 5.30 1.72 -17.55
C LEU A 241 4.91 2.17 -18.97
N ASN A 242 3.64 2.04 -19.36
CA ASN A 242 3.13 2.59 -20.62
C ASN A 242 2.85 4.10 -20.53
N THR A 243 3.50 4.83 -19.63
CA THR A 243 3.13 6.19 -19.23
C THR A 243 3.82 7.29 -20.05
N PHE A 244 4.46 6.90 -21.16
CA PHE A 244 5.32 7.76 -21.97
C PHE A 244 4.68 8.06 -23.32
N LYS A 245 4.72 9.34 -23.72
CA LYS A 245 4.25 9.84 -25.04
C LYS A 245 4.74 8.97 -26.22
N GLN A 246 5.94 8.40 -26.13
CA GLN A 246 6.52 7.51 -27.14
C GLN A 246 5.72 6.20 -27.35
N PHE A 247 5.11 5.64 -26.30
CA PHE A 247 4.33 4.40 -26.40
C PHE A 247 2.98 4.66 -27.07
N GLU A 248 2.28 5.74 -26.69
CA GLU A 248 1.04 6.16 -27.35
C GLU A 248 1.27 6.56 -28.82
N GLU A 249 2.33 7.34 -29.07
CA GLU A 249 2.80 7.69 -30.41
C GLU A 249 3.11 6.42 -31.23
N TYR A 250 3.77 5.42 -30.62
CA TYR A 250 4.02 4.14 -31.28
C TYR A 250 2.74 3.37 -31.60
N GLN A 251 1.74 3.32 -30.71
CA GLN A 251 0.46 2.66 -30.98
C GLN A 251 -0.27 3.34 -32.14
N ARG A 252 -0.34 4.68 -32.14
CA ARG A 252 -0.93 5.49 -33.23
C ARG A 252 -0.25 5.19 -34.56
N LEU A 253 1.08 5.31 -34.61
CA LEU A 253 1.88 5.08 -35.81
C LEU A 253 1.83 3.61 -36.26
N THR A 254 1.76 2.66 -35.32
CA THR A 254 1.59 1.24 -35.64
C THR A 254 0.24 0.98 -36.29
N ALA A 255 -0.84 1.59 -35.80
CA ALA A 255 -2.16 1.45 -36.42
C ALA A 255 -2.16 1.93 -37.89
N GLU A 256 -1.41 3.00 -38.18
CA GLU A 256 -1.27 3.58 -39.52
C GLU A 256 -0.33 2.77 -40.44
N TYR A 257 0.81 2.31 -39.93
CA TYR A 257 1.91 1.78 -40.73
C TYR A 257 2.17 0.27 -40.61
N LYS A 258 1.43 -0.47 -39.77
CA LYS A 258 1.63 -1.92 -39.52
C LYS A 258 1.63 -2.79 -40.78
N ASP A 259 0.82 -2.43 -41.78
CA ASP A 259 0.60 -3.24 -42.98
C ASP A 259 1.58 -2.88 -44.11
N LEU A 260 2.54 -1.98 -43.86
CA LEU A 260 3.59 -1.63 -44.82
C LEU A 260 4.56 -2.80 -45.04
N LYS A 261 4.56 -3.32 -46.26
CA LYS A 261 5.47 -4.40 -46.68
C LYS A 261 6.92 -3.94 -46.84
N ASN A 262 7.14 -2.70 -47.25
CA ASN A 262 8.48 -2.15 -47.48
C ASN A 262 8.63 -0.71 -46.93
N PRO A 263 8.90 -0.56 -45.63
CA PRO A 263 8.98 0.76 -44.98
C PRO A 263 10.08 1.66 -45.54
N GLU A 264 11.25 1.11 -45.90
CA GLU A 264 12.37 1.89 -46.43
C GLU A 264 12.06 2.50 -47.81
N GLU A 265 11.45 1.71 -48.69
CA GLU A 265 11.02 2.17 -50.01
C GLU A 265 9.89 3.21 -49.89
N THR A 266 8.96 3.01 -48.96
CA THR A 266 7.87 3.96 -48.68
C THR A 266 8.43 5.30 -48.19
N LEU A 267 9.39 5.28 -47.26
CA LEU A 267 10.05 6.49 -46.76
C LEU A 267 10.79 7.24 -47.87
N LYS A 268 11.43 6.52 -48.79
CA LYS A 268 12.05 7.10 -49.97
C LYS A 268 11.01 7.79 -50.88
N GLY A 269 9.84 7.17 -51.05
CA GLY A 269 8.69 7.76 -51.74
C GLY A 269 8.23 9.06 -51.09
N PHE A 270 7.96 9.05 -49.79
CA PHE A 270 7.54 10.25 -49.05
C PHE A 270 8.56 11.39 -49.13
N LYS A 271 9.87 11.08 -49.07
CA LYS A 271 10.93 12.09 -49.26
C LYS A 271 10.93 12.69 -50.66
N ALA A 272 10.58 11.90 -51.68
CA ALA A 272 10.44 12.39 -53.05
C ALA A 272 9.19 13.28 -53.19
N ASP A 273 8.06 12.88 -52.59
CA ASP A 273 6.81 13.66 -52.58
C ASP A 273 6.99 15.00 -51.86
N LEU A 274 7.67 15.01 -50.71
CA LEU A 274 8.04 16.23 -49.99
C LEU A 274 8.87 17.17 -50.86
N LYS A 275 9.88 16.64 -51.56
CA LYS A 275 10.71 17.43 -52.47
C LYS A 275 9.87 18.03 -53.61
N ALA A 276 8.98 17.24 -54.21
CA ALA A 276 8.09 17.72 -55.26
C ALA A 276 7.14 18.82 -54.75
N ALA A 277 6.57 18.66 -53.55
CA ALA A 277 5.73 19.68 -52.92
C ALA A 277 6.50 20.98 -52.65
N GLN A 278 7.76 20.88 -52.21
CA GLN A 278 8.64 22.04 -52.01
C GLN A 278 8.92 22.76 -53.34
N GLU A 279 9.22 22.03 -54.42
CA GLU A 279 9.43 22.61 -55.75
C GLU A 279 8.19 23.36 -56.25
N VAL A 280 6.99 22.80 -56.03
CA VAL A 280 5.72 23.46 -56.38
C VAL A 280 5.45 24.71 -55.52
N LYS A 281 5.73 24.65 -54.22
CA LYS A 281 5.64 25.82 -53.33
C LYS A 281 6.61 26.93 -53.75
N ASP A 282 7.85 26.58 -54.10
CA ASP A 282 8.85 27.54 -54.56
C ASP A 282 8.45 28.21 -55.88
N ALA A 283 7.79 27.47 -56.77
CA ALA A 283 7.20 28.04 -57.98
C ALA A 283 6.05 29.01 -57.64
N ALA A 284 5.12 28.63 -56.76
CA ALA A 284 4.03 29.49 -56.31
C ALA A 284 4.54 30.75 -55.58
N GLN A 285 5.64 30.65 -54.82
CA GLN A 285 6.29 31.80 -54.18
C GLN A 285 6.81 32.79 -55.23
N LYS A 286 7.43 32.31 -56.31
CA LYS A 286 7.90 33.18 -57.40
C LYS A 286 6.74 33.90 -58.11
N GLU A 287 5.61 33.22 -58.29
CA GLU A 287 4.40 33.82 -58.86
C GLU A 287 3.82 34.92 -57.95
N TYR A 288 3.75 34.65 -56.64
CA TYR A 288 3.35 35.65 -55.65
C TYR A 288 4.31 36.85 -55.65
N ASP A 289 5.63 36.63 -55.63
CA ASP A 289 6.62 37.71 -55.65
C ASP A 289 6.53 38.55 -56.93
N ALA A 290 6.22 37.92 -58.07
CA ALA A 290 5.97 38.61 -59.33
C ALA A 290 4.67 39.44 -59.29
N ALA A 291 3.59 38.89 -58.73
CA ALA A 291 2.33 39.60 -58.53
C ALA A 291 2.50 40.83 -57.64
N VAL A 292 3.25 40.70 -56.53
CA VAL A 292 3.59 41.82 -55.63
C VAL A 292 4.35 42.93 -56.37
N LYS A 293 5.32 42.58 -57.22
CA LYS A 293 6.07 43.55 -58.03
C LYS A 293 5.21 44.25 -59.08
N SER A 294 4.18 43.59 -59.59
CA SER A 294 3.28 44.15 -60.60
C SER A 294 2.31 45.20 -60.03
N GLY A 295 2.00 45.11 -58.73
CA GLY A 295 1.03 45.96 -58.05
C GLY A 295 -0.45 45.58 -58.27
N ASP A 296 -0.73 44.48 -58.99
CA ASP A 296 -2.10 43.98 -59.21
C ASP A 296 -2.66 43.31 -57.94
N GLN A 297 -3.60 43.99 -57.30
CA GLN A 297 -4.22 43.54 -56.04
C GLN A 297 -4.98 42.21 -56.19
N TYR A 298 -5.58 41.93 -57.35
CA TYR A 298 -6.31 40.68 -57.57
C TYR A 298 -5.33 39.52 -57.73
N ALA A 299 -4.28 39.71 -58.53
CA ALA A 299 -3.23 38.72 -58.71
C ALA A 299 -2.49 38.40 -57.40
N ILE A 300 -2.23 39.40 -56.56
CA ILE A 300 -1.63 39.21 -55.22
C ILE A 300 -2.54 38.34 -54.34
N TYR A 301 -3.84 38.60 -54.32
CA TYR A 301 -4.79 37.82 -53.51
C TYR A 301 -4.85 36.36 -53.96
N GLU A 302 -5.00 36.10 -55.26
CA GLU A 302 -5.10 34.76 -55.83
C GLU A 302 -3.83 33.94 -55.58
N THR A 303 -2.66 34.52 -55.89
CA THR A 303 -1.36 33.85 -55.69
C THR A 303 -1.05 33.60 -54.22
N ASN A 304 -1.46 34.49 -53.31
CA ASN A 304 -1.30 34.28 -51.87
C ASN A 304 -2.13 33.11 -51.34
N MET A 305 -3.38 32.96 -51.80
CA MET A 305 -4.21 31.79 -51.45
C MET A 305 -3.57 30.49 -51.93
N MET A 306 -3.08 30.47 -53.18
CA MET A 306 -2.40 29.30 -53.74
C MET A 306 -1.12 28.96 -52.99
N LEU A 307 -0.31 29.97 -52.64
CA LEU A 307 0.89 29.78 -51.82
C LEU A 307 0.55 29.20 -50.44
N GLY A 308 -0.56 29.63 -49.83
CA GLY A 308 -1.08 29.06 -48.58
C GLY A 308 -1.39 27.56 -48.72
N VAL A 309 -2.11 27.16 -49.77
CA VAL A 309 -2.40 25.74 -50.07
C VAL A 309 -1.10 24.95 -50.27
N ARG A 310 -0.16 25.44 -51.06
CA ARG A 310 1.13 24.74 -51.30
C ARG A 310 2.00 24.65 -50.05
N THR A 311 1.91 25.65 -49.18
CA THR A 311 2.59 25.61 -47.88
C THR A 311 2.01 24.52 -46.99
N HIS A 312 0.68 24.34 -47.00
CA HIS A 312 0.02 23.24 -46.30
C HIS A 312 0.36 21.86 -46.89
N ASP A 313 0.41 21.73 -48.22
CA ASP A 313 0.81 20.48 -48.90
C ASP A 313 2.22 20.04 -48.48
N VAL A 314 3.17 20.98 -48.36
CA VAL A 314 4.53 20.71 -47.87
C VAL A 314 4.50 20.22 -46.41
N ALA A 315 3.67 20.84 -45.56
CA ALA A 315 3.55 20.44 -44.16
C ALA A 315 3.03 19.00 -44.02
N LEU A 316 1.99 18.64 -44.77
CA LEU A 316 1.43 17.27 -44.78
C LEU A 316 2.45 16.25 -45.31
N ALA A 317 3.19 16.58 -46.37
CA ALA A 317 4.23 15.70 -46.90
C ALA A 317 5.39 15.51 -45.89
N GLN A 318 5.76 16.57 -45.18
CA GLN A 318 6.79 16.53 -44.14
C GLN A 318 6.35 15.68 -42.94
N GLU A 319 5.09 15.78 -42.53
CA GLU A 319 4.49 14.99 -41.45
C GLU A 319 4.61 13.48 -41.75
N LYS A 320 4.24 13.03 -42.96
CA LYS A 320 4.40 11.62 -43.36
C LYS A 320 5.85 11.11 -43.32
N VAL A 321 6.82 11.95 -43.70
CA VAL A 321 8.25 11.61 -43.60
C VAL A 321 8.65 11.46 -42.13
N ASN A 322 8.23 12.40 -41.28
CA ASN A 322 8.54 12.40 -39.86
C ASN A 322 7.93 11.18 -39.17
N ASP A 323 6.65 10.92 -39.40
CA ASP A 323 5.89 9.83 -38.79
C ASP A 323 6.46 8.46 -39.15
N LEU A 324 6.76 8.19 -40.42
CA LEU A 324 7.33 6.91 -40.81
C LEU A 324 8.78 6.73 -40.30
N THR A 325 9.57 7.81 -40.26
CA THR A 325 10.92 7.79 -39.65
C THR A 325 10.82 7.49 -38.15
N ARG A 326 9.86 8.13 -37.48
CA ARG A 326 9.59 7.95 -36.05
C ARG A 326 9.10 6.54 -35.74
N TYR A 327 8.17 6.01 -36.54
CA TYR A 327 7.71 4.63 -36.44
C TYR A 327 8.86 3.63 -36.55
N GLN A 328 9.78 3.81 -37.51
CA GLN A 328 10.95 2.94 -37.66
C GLN A 328 11.88 3.00 -36.44
N ALA A 329 12.14 4.20 -35.90
CA ALA A 329 12.95 4.37 -34.69
C ALA A 329 12.32 3.69 -33.47
N LEU A 330 11.01 3.91 -33.24
CA LEU A 330 10.26 3.32 -32.14
C LEU A 330 10.12 1.79 -32.30
N LYS A 331 9.95 1.28 -33.52
CA LYS A 331 9.93 -0.16 -33.80
C LYS A 331 11.27 -0.83 -33.51
N ALA A 332 12.39 -0.15 -33.77
CA ALA A 332 13.72 -0.66 -33.46
C ALA A 332 13.96 -0.82 -31.94
N MET A 333 13.19 -0.11 -31.11
CA MET A 333 13.18 -0.25 -29.65
C MET A 333 12.33 -1.47 -29.17
N ASN A 334 11.84 -2.30 -30.10
CA ASN A 334 11.03 -3.49 -29.83
C ASN A 334 9.71 -3.26 -29.05
N LEU A 335 9.15 -2.05 -29.12
CA LEU A 335 7.91 -1.67 -28.44
C LEU A 335 6.65 -2.44 -28.91
N GLY A 336 6.72 -3.14 -30.05
CA GLY A 336 5.59 -3.86 -30.66
C GLY A 336 5.30 -5.25 -30.09
N GLU A 337 6.27 -5.86 -29.41
CA GLU A 337 6.08 -7.22 -28.86
C GLU A 337 5.51 -7.19 -27.44
N VAL A 338 5.70 -6.10 -26.69
CA VAL A 338 5.31 -6.01 -25.27
C VAL A 338 4.06 -5.13 -25.12
N LYS A 339 2.88 -5.76 -25.24
CA LYS A 339 1.58 -5.08 -25.10
C LYS A 339 1.24 -4.66 -23.67
N ASP A 340 1.99 -5.13 -22.68
CA ASP A 340 1.67 -4.91 -21.27
C ASP A 340 2.95 -4.71 -20.42
N LEU A 341 3.51 -3.50 -20.49
CA LEU A 341 4.60 -3.04 -19.63
C LEU A 341 4.08 -2.68 -18.23
N LYS A 342 3.34 -3.58 -17.61
CA LYS A 342 2.87 -3.47 -16.24
C LYS A 342 3.57 -4.47 -15.33
N SER A 343 3.51 -4.20 -14.03
CA SER A 343 4.08 -5.07 -12.99
C SER A 343 5.56 -5.36 -13.22
N PRO A 344 6.44 -4.33 -13.29
CA PRO A 344 7.86 -4.54 -13.49
C PRO A 344 8.48 -5.26 -12.30
N GLU A 345 9.52 -6.01 -12.59
CA GLU A 345 10.43 -6.54 -11.59
C GLU A 345 11.30 -5.39 -11.05
N MET A 346 11.58 -5.39 -9.75
CA MET A 346 12.39 -4.37 -9.12
C MET A 346 12.99 -4.82 -7.79
N THR A 347 14.12 -4.20 -7.44
CA THR A 347 14.64 -4.14 -6.07
C THR A 347 14.38 -2.76 -5.50
N TYR A 348 13.98 -2.65 -4.25
CA TYR A 348 13.87 -1.35 -3.59
C TYR A 348 14.50 -1.36 -2.19
N ALA A 349 14.84 -0.17 -1.73
CA ALA A 349 15.24 0.10 -0.36
C ALA A 349 14.52 1.34 0.17
N THR A 350 14.09 1.28 1.43
CA THR A 350 13.49 2.42 2.11
C THR A 350 14.19 2.69 3.43
N LEU A 351 14.28 3.96 3.81
CA LEU A 351 14.69 4.38 5.15
C LEU A 351 13.70 5.42 5.66
N GLY A 352 13.05 5.13 6.78
CA GLY A 352 12.02 5.97 7.35
C GLY A 352 12.29 6.31 8.81
N TYR A 353 11.84 7.49 9.19
CA TYR A 353 11.71 7.93 10.58
C TYR A 353 10.25 8.30 10.83
N ASN A 354 9.65 7.73 11.86
CA ASN A 354 8.27 7.91 12.29
C ASN A 354 8.26 8.44 13.73
N GLY A 355 8.47 9.75 13.88
CA GLY A 355 8.35 10.42 15.17
C GLY A 355 6.90 10.73 15.53
N SER A 356 6.70 11.36 16.69
CA SER A 356 5.36 11.74 17.16
C SER A 356 4.66 12.78 16.28
N ASN A 357 5.40 13.77 15.80
CA ASN A 357 4.86 14.92 15.04
C ASN A 357 5.38 15.01 13.61
N PHE A 358 6.33 14.17 13.22
CA PHE A 358 6.78 14.12 11.83
C PHE A 358 7.17 12.71 11.40
N ARG A 359 6.91 12.43 10.13
CA ARG A 359 7.31 11.24 9.41
C ARG A 359 8.07 11.64 8.17
N VAL A 360 9.16 10.94 7.88
CA VAL A 360 9.87 11.02 6.60
C VAL A 360 10.19 9.60 6.11
N LEU A 361 10.13 9.39 4.80
CA LEU A 361 10.48 8.14 4.16
C LEU A 361 11.26 8.43 2.88
N GLY A 362 12.54 8.05 2.87
CA GLY A 362 13.34 7.99 1.65
C GLY A 362 13.14 6.64 0.97
N THR A 363 13.05 6.65 -0.36
CA THR A 363 12.84 5.47 -1.20
C THR A 363 13.83 5.50 -2.36
N TYR A 364 14.50 4.38 -2.60
CA TYR A 364 15.27 4.12 -3.81
C TYR A 364 14.78 2.81 -4.43
N ILE A 365 14.59 2.80 -5.74
CA ILE A 365 14.12 1.65 -6.49
C ILE A 365 15.05 1.48 -7.69
N ALA A 366 15.51 0.25 -7.87
CA ALA A 366 16.22 -0.22 -9.05
C ALA A 366 15.30 -1.19 -9.82
N PRO A 367 14.54 -0.66 -10.79
CA PRO A 367 13.80 -1.46 -11.75
C PRO A 367 14.71 -2.43 -12.50
N ASN A 368 14.21 -3.61 -12.87
CA ASN A 368 14.97 -4.61 -13.62
C ASN A 368 14.08 -5.48 -14.52
N GLY A 369 14.72 -6.25 -15.39
CA GLY A 369 14.06 -7.18 -16.31
C GLY A 369 13.64 -6.56 -17.65
N ASP A 370 13.27 -7.43 -18.60
CA ASP A 370 13.07 -7.05 -20.00
C ASP A 370 11.98 -5.98 -20.22
N LYS A 371 10.95 -5.94 -19.35
CA LYS A 371 9.90 -4.92 -19.41
C LYS A 371 10.44 -3.53 -19.09
N VAL A 372 11.35 -3.44 -18.13
CA VAL A 372 11.98 -2.18 -17.72
C VAL A 372 12.91 -1.69 -18.82
N ASP A 373 13.69 -2.59 -19.41
CA ASP A 373 14.57 -2.26 -20.55
C ASP A 373 13.76 -1.78 -21.76
N ALA A 374 12.63 -2.43 -22.08
CA ALA A 374 11.73 -1.99 -23.15
C ALA A 374 11.07 -0.63 -22.86
N ALA A 375 10.80 -0.34 -21.58
CA ALA A 375 10.27 0.95 -21.13
C ALA A 375 11.35 2.05 -21.07
N GLY A 376 12.63 1.71 -21.19
CA GLY A 376 13.76 2.64 -21.08
C GLY A 376 13.95 3.22 -19.68
N LEU A 377 13.38 2.58 -18.65
CA LEU A 377 13.44 3.03 -17.26
C LEU A 377 14.80 2.65 -16.65
N ASP A 378 15.44 3.56 -15.92
CA ASP A 378 16.78 3.36 -15.33
C ASP A 378 16.70 3.14 -13.82
N ASP A 379 16.51 4.21 -13.05
CA ASP A 379 16.33 4.18 -11.61
C ASP A 379 15.20 5.12 -11.15
N ILE A 380 14.75 4.93 -9.91
CA ILE A 380 13.73 5.79 -9.31
C ILE A 380 14.15 6.09 -7.89
N TRP A 381 14.07 7.36 -7.51
CA TRP A 381 14.35 7.77 -6.14
C TRP A 381 13.42 8.88 -5.71
N GLY A 382 13.14 8.95 -4.42
CA GLY A 382 12.18 9.89 -3.90
C GLY A 382 12.17 9.97 -2.39
N ALA A 383 11.47 10.98 -1.90
CA ALA A 383 11.25 11.16 -0.48
C ALA A 383 9.85 11.70 -0.23
N GLY A 384 9.23 11.19 0.82
CA GLY A 384 7.95 11.67 1.32
C GLY A 384 8.06 12.16 2.74
N ALA A 385 7.24 13.14 3.10
CA ALA A 385 7.14 13.59 4.48
C ALA A 385 5.71 13.98 4.89
N ILE A 386 5.43 13.83 6.18
CA ILE A 386 4.23 14.32 6.85
C ILE A 386 4.68 15.05 8.12
N PHE A 387 4.27 16.30 8.26
CA PHE A 387 4.57 17.16 9.41
C PHE A 387 3.27 17.60 10.06
N GLY A 388 3.03 17.19 11.31
CA GLY A 388 2.05 17.81 12.18
C GLY A 388 2.58 19.18 12.64
N LEU A 389 2.01 20.25 12.08
CA LEU A 389 2.42 21.62 12.41
C LEU A 389 1.91 22.01 13.81
N ASN A 390 0.70 21.55 14.16
CA ASN A 390 0.09 21.64 15.48
C ASN A 390 -1.03 20.58 15.60
N GLU A 391 -1.95 20.73 16.57
CA GLU A 391 -3.05 19.79 16.81
C GLU A 391 -4.14 19.79 15.72
N ASP A 392 -4.20 20.84 14.90
CA ASP A 392 -5.22 21.02 13.87
C ASP A 392 -4.64 20.92 12.46
N PHE A 393 -3.38 21.30 12.24
CA PHE A 393 -2.79 21.44 10.92
C PHE A 393 -1.68 20.43 10.67
N SER A 394 -1.70 19.83 9.48
CA SER A 394 -0.58 19.06 8.96
C SER A 394 -0.23 19.43 7.52
N LEU A 395 1.06 19.31 7.20
CA LEU A 395 1.59 19.43 5.85
C LEU A 395 2.14 18.06 5.42
N SER A 396 1.82 17.63 4.22
CA SER A 396 2.36 16.39 3.66
C SER A 396 2.73 16.56 2.19
N GLY A 397 3.66 15.75 1.71
CA GLY A 397 4.03 15.74 0.31
C GLY A 397 4.99 14.62 -0.01
N ASP A 398 5.04 14.27 -1.29
CA ASP A 398 5.96 13.31 -1.88
C ASP A 398 6.67 13.96 -3.07
N TYR A 399 7.96 13.65 -3.21
CA TYR A 399 8.75 13.89 -4.41
C TYR A 399 9.31 12.58 -4.93
N PHE A 400 9.20 12.35 -6.24
CA PHE A 400 9.85 11.25 -6.94
C PHE A 400 10.47 11.75 -8.24
N ASN A 401 11.70 11.31 -8.49
CA ASN A 401 12.38 11.41 -9.76
C ASN A 401 12.39 10.01 -10.40
N VAL A 402 11.98 9.95 -11.66
CA VAL A 402 11.91 8.73 -12.46
C VAL A 402 12.91 8.86 -13.60
N GLY A 403 14.02 8.14 -13.51
CA GLY A 403 15.13 8.20 -14.45
C GLY A 403 14.92 7.34 -15.68
N TYR A 404 15.39 7.82 -16.83
CA TYR A 404 15.32 7.09 -18.10
C TYR A 404 16.66 7.06 -18.82
N LYS A 405 16.90 5.98 -19.58
CA LYS A 405 18.18 5.77 -20.29
C LYS A 405 18.37 6.71 -21.48
N ASP A 406 17.30 6.98 -22.23
CA ASP A 406 17.35 7.64 -23.54
C ASP A 406 16.47 8.92 -23.62
N ARG A 407 16.11 9.51 -22.47
CA ARG A 407 15.35 10.76 -22.37
C ARG A 407 15.58 11.42 -21.01
N ASP A 408 15.15 12.66 -20.88
CA ASP A 408 15.21 13.37 -19.60
C ASP A 408 14.37 12.66 -18.53
N ASP A 409 14.84 12.74 -17.28
CA ASP A 409 14.11 12.24 -16.12
C ASP A 409 12.76 12.94 -16.00
N ALA A 410 11.81 12.28 -15.34
CA ALA A 410 10.48 12.84 -15.08
C ALA A 410 10.25 13.00 -13.58
N GLU A 411 9.77 14.18 -13.18
CA GLU A 411 9.52 14.54 -11.78
C GLU A 411 8.03 14.45 -11.41
N PHE A 412 7.78 13.99 -10.19
CA PHE A 412 6.46 13.92 -9.56
C PHE A 412 6.51 14.61 -8.21
N TRP A 413 5.68 15.64 -8.03
CA TRP A 413 5.56 16.42 -6.81
C TRP A 413 4.13 16.44 -6.31
N THR A 414 3.98 16.29 -5.00
CA THR A 414 2.71 16.53 -4.31
C THR A 414 2.94 17.36 -3.06
N ALA A 415 1.99 18.24 -2.78
CA ALA A 415 1.94 18.98 -1.53
C ALA A 415 0.50 19.09 -1.08
N ARG A 416 0.26 18.95 0.22
CA ARG A 416 -1.09 18.99 0.79
C ARG A 416 -1.08 19.57 2.19
N VAL A 417 -2.01 20.47 2.45
CA VAL A 417 -2.28 21.02 3.77
C VAL A 417 -3.64 20.53 4.22
N ASP A 418 -3.69 19.91 5.40
CA ASP A 418 -4.92 19.49 6.06
C ASP A 418 -5.19 20.38 7.27
N PHE A 419 -6.47 20.68 7.49
CA PHE A 419 -7.02 21.17 8.75
C PHE A 419 -8.00 20.13 9.32
N GLY A 420 -7.80 19.75 10.57
CA GLY A 420 -8.50 18.66 11.24
C GLY A 420 -7.87 17.29 11.00
N HIS A 421 -8.24 16.33 11.83
CA HIS A 421 -7.75 14.95 11.76
C HIS A 421 -8.91 13.95 11.81
N LEU A 422 -8.99 13.09 10.81
CA LEU A 422 -9.95 12.00 10.79
C LEU A 422 -9.60 10.93 11.82
N ASN A 423 -10.59 10.52 12.61
CA ASN A 423 -10.48 9.39 13.51
C ASN A 423 -11.71 8.50 13.33
N LEU A 424 -11.54 7.34 12.68
CA LEU A 424 -12.62 6.40 12.39
C LEU A 424 -13.39 5.94 13.64
N LYS A 425 -12.82 6.05 14.84
CA LYS A 425 -13.48 5.71 16.12
C LYS A 425 -14.25 6.87 16.75
N LYS A 426 -14.14 8.09 16.20
CA LYS A 426 -14.79 9.30 16.70
C LYS A 426 -15.72 9.88 15.63
N PRO A 427 -17.01 9.52 15.64
CA PRO A 427 -18.02 10.17 14.80
C PRO A 427 -17.96 11.69 14.96
N GLY A 428 -18.09 12.41 13.85
CA GLY A 428 -17.94 13.86 13.77
C GLY A 428 -16.50 14.36 13.61
N SER A 429 -15.48 13.50 13.75
CA SER A 429 -14.13 13.88 13.34
C SER A 429 -14.06 14.14 11.84
N PHE A 430 -13.30 15.15 11.44
CA PHE A 430 -13.25 15.62 10.07
C PHE A 430 -11.85 16.10 9.71
N ASN A 431 -11.62 16.24 8.41
CA ASN A 431 -10.59 17.11 7.88
C ASN A 431 -11.11 17.84 6.63
N ILE A 432 -10.51 18.99 6.35
CA ILE A 432 -10.59 19.66 5.05
C ILE A 432 -9.17 19.88 4.56
N PHE A 433 -8.96 19.85 3.26
CA PHE A 433 -7.62 19.94 2.71
C PHE A 433 -7.59 20.64 1.37
N VAL A 434 -6.41 21.18 1.08
CA VAL A 434 -6.02 21.61 -0.27
C VAL A 434 -4.77 20.83 -0.64
N ASP A 435 -4.77 20.22 -1.81
CA ASP A 435 -3.60 19.57 -2.40
C ASP A 435 -3.21 20.20 -3.73
N TYR A 436 -1.95 20.01 -4.07
CA TYR A 436 -1.33 20.41 -5.32
C TYR A 436 -0.55 19.20 -5.84
N VAL A 437 -0.72 18.93 -7.14
CA VAL A 437 0.01 17.90 -7.87
C VAL A 437 0.68 18.56 -9.05
N ASP A 438 1.97 18.29 -9.20
CA ASP A 438 2.76 18.62 -10.38
C ASP A 438 3.50 17.36 -10.83
N ALA A 439 3.07 16.81 -11.95
CA ALA A 439 3.54 15.53 -12.46
C ALA A 439 3.91 15.64 -13.94
N GLU A 440 5.19 15.45 -14.24
CA GLU A 440 5.68 15.37 -15.61
C GLU A 440 5.22 14.09 -16.34
N PRO A 441 5.18 14.09 -17.70
CA PRO A 441 4.85 12.89 -18.47
C PRO A 441 5.74 11.69 -18.13
N GLY A 442 5.15 10.67 -17.53
CA GLY A 442 5.84 9.43 -17.17
C GLY A 442 6.33 9.38 -15.74
N SER A 443 6.24 10.47 -14.97
CA SER A 443 6.70 10.47 -13.58
C SER A 443 5.80 9.68 -12.64
N TYR A 444 4.51 9.51 -12.99
CA TYR A 444 3.60 8.66 -12.24
C TYR A 444 3.46 7.29 -12.89
N LEU A 445 3.85 6.26 -12.13
CA LEU A 445 3.87 4.87 -12.59
C LEU A 445 2.74 4.04 -11.99
N GLY A 446 1.78 4.63 -11.28
CA GLY A 446 0.57 3.95 -10.80
C GLY A 446 0.50 3.82 -9.28
N GLY A 447 -0.72 3.89 -8.73
CA GLY A 447 -1.01 3.80 -7.30
C GLY A 447 -2.48 4.09 -7.02
N THR A 448 -3.03 3.58 -5.92
CA THR A 448 -4.48 3.73 -5.63
C THR A 448 -4.79 4.57 -4.39
N GLY A 449 -3.76 5.18 -3.78
CA GLY A 449 -3.86 5.87 -2.49
C GLY A 449 -4.51 7.26 -2.52
N ALA A 450 -4.51 7.93 -3.67
CA ALA A 450 -5.03 9.29 -3.80
C ALA A 450 -6.55 9.33 -4.11
N LEU A 451 -7.20 10.43 -3.72
CA LEU A 451 -8.56 10.74 -4.19
C LEU A 451 -8.60 11.22 -5.65
N ARG A 452 -7.45 11.28 -6.31
CA ARG A 452 -7.29 11.60 -7.74
C ARG A 452 -7.40 10.35 -8.62
N THR A 453 -7.68 10.51 -9.92
CA THR A 453 -7.55 9.44 -10.92
C THR A 453 -6.19 9.53 -11.60
N SER A 454 -5.78 8.50 -12.35
CA SER A 454 -4.44 8.46 -12.97
C SER A 454 -4.20 9.62 -13.94
N SER A 455 -5.25 10.12 -14.62
CA SER A 455 -5.16 11.29 -15.51
C SER A 455 -4.79 12.59 -14.77
N TYR A 456 -5.11 12.66 -13.47
CA TYR A 456 -4.79 13.81 -12.60
C TYR A 456 -3.59 13.51 -11.70
N LEU A 457 -2.76 12.54 -12.10
CA LEU A 457 -1.50 12.18 -11.47
C LEU A 457 -0.37 11.99 -12.49
N ASN A 458 -0.63 11.99 -13.80
CA ASN A 458 0.40 11.86 -14.85
C ASN A 458 0.22 12.95 -15.91
N ASN A 459 1.31 13.63 -16.32
CA ASN A 459 1.27 14.79 -17.23
C ASN A 459 0.23 15.83 -16.78
N THR A 460 0.28 16.25 -15.53
CA THR A 460 -0.69 17.23 -15.00
C THR A 460 -0.05 18.20 -14.03
N GLU A 461 -0.56 19.43 -14.03
CA GLU A 461 -0.43 20.40 -12.97
C GLU A 461 -1.83 20.76 -12.51
N SER A 462 -2.15 20.53 -11.22
CA SER A 462 -3.52 20.73 -10.75
C SER A 462 -3.65 20.90 -9.24
N TRP A 463 -4.59 21.77 -8.86
CA TRP A 463 -5.00 21.95 -7.48
C TRP A 463 -6.23 21.11 -7.16
N GLY A 464 -6.40 20.76 -5.89
CA GLY A 464 -7.57 20.04 -5.41
C GLY A 464 -7.99 20.53 -4.04
N ALA A 465 -9.30 20.61 -3.82
CA ALA A 465 -9.88 20.90 -2.51
C ALA A 465 -10.81 19.76 -2.13
N GLY A 466 -10.69 19.28 -0.90
CA GLY A 466 -11.44 18.13 -0.45
C GLY A 466 -11.75 18.13 1.03
N PHE A 467 -12.50 17.12 1.43
CA PHE A 467 -12.92 16.92 2.79
C PHE A 467 -13.01 15.44 3.13
N GLY A 468 -12.99 15.16 4.43
CA GLY A 468 -13.38 13.88 4.99
C GLY A 468 -14.18 14.11 6.26
N VAL A 469 -15.16 13.25 6.51
CA VAL A 469 -15.93 13.22 7.75
C VAL A 469 -16.25 11.79 8.16
N VAL A 470 -16.07 11.48 9.43
CA VAL A 470 -16.49 10.21 10.03
C VAL A 470 -17.94 10.33 10.45
N VAL A 471 -18.85 9.82 9.64
CA VAL A 471 -20.31 9.96 9.85
C VAL A 471 -20.84 8.99 10.92
N ALA A 472 -20.17 7.87 11.11
CA ALA A 472 -20.43 6.88 12.16
C ALA A 472 -19.14 6.11 12.45
N GLU A 473 -19.12 5.29 13.51
CA GLU A 473 -17.92 4.51 13.83
C GLU A 473 -17.53 3.62 12.65
N ASN A 474 -16.30 3.80 12.18
CA ASN A 474 -15.70 3.16 11.02
C ASN A 474 -16.37 3.46 9.66
N VAL A 475 -17.26 4.45 9.60
CA VAL A 475 -17.88 4.94 8.35
C VAL A 475 -17.35 6.33 8.03
N LYS A 476 -16.67 6.47 6.88
CA LYS A 476 -16.09 7.72 6.40
C LYS A 476 -16.73 8.13 5.08
N LEU A 477 -17.17 9.37 4.99
CA LEU A 477 -17.48 10.07 3.74
C LEU A 477 -16.32 11.00 3.40
N GLU A 478 -15.85 10.96 2.17
CA GLU A 478 -14.81 11.88 1.70
C GLU A 478 -15.06 12.30 0.25
N GLY A 479 -14.56 13.46 -0.11
CA GLY A 479 -14.65 13.98 -1.46
C GLY A 479 -13.50 14.90 -1.82
N LEU A 480 -13.29 15.05 -3.11
CA LEU A 480 -12.30 15.92 -3.74
C LEU A 480 -12.92 16.55 -4.98
N ARG A 481 -12.62 17.83 -5.22
CA ARG A 481 -12.77 18.46 -6.52
C ARG A 481 -11.44 19.10 -6.95
N THR A 482 -10.99 18.83 -8.17
CA THR A 482 -9.84 19.53 -8.77
C THR A 482 -10.27 20.84 -9.40
N PHE A 483 -9.32 21.75 -9.56
CA PHE A 483 -9.49 23.01 -10.26
C PHE A 483 -8.13 23.49 -10.77
N SER A 484 -8.14 24.38 -11.77
CA SER A 484 -6.92 24.82 -12.44
C SER A 484 -6.06 23.62 -12.87
N ALA A 485 -6.71 22.64 -13.49
CA ALA A 485 -6.06 21.43 -13.95
C ALA A 485 -5.65 21.61 -15.41
N GLU A 486 -4.37 21.44 -15.68
CA GLU A 486 -3.80 21.49 -17.02
C GLU A 486 -2.81 20.35 -17.20
N THR A 487 -2.55 20.03 -18.46
CA THR A 487 -1.43 19.17 -18.85
C THR A 487 -0.13 19.97 -18.88
N LYS A 488 1.04 19.32 -18.81
CA LYS A 488 2.32 20.06 -18.82
C LYS A 488 2.60 20.75 -20.16
N ASP A 489 1.90 20.37 -21.23
CA ASP A 489 1.89 21.06 -22.52
C ASP A 489 0.84 22.18 -22.62
N GLY A 490 0.11 22.48 -21.55
CA GLY A 490 -0.78 23.63 -21.41
C GLY A 490 -2.18 23.44 -21.98
N ALA A 491 -2.61 22.19 -22.21
CA ALA A 491 -4.00 21.89 -22.51
C ALA A 491 -4.82 21.81 -21.22
N ASP A 492 -5.92 22.56 -21.16
CA ASP A 492 -6.88 22.53 -20.06
C ASP A 492 -7.46 21.12 -19.89
N LEU A 493 -7.55 20.69 -18.63
CA LEU A 493 -8.29 19.49 -18.22
C LEU A 493 -9.60 19.91 -17.57
N ASP A 494 -10.62 19.07 -17.70
CA ASP A 494 -11.86 19.25 -16.96
C ASP A 494 -11.63 19.13 -15.44
N ASP A 495 -12.64 19.48 -14.65
CA ASP A 495 -12.58 19.31 -13.20
C ASP A 495 -12.96 17.86 -12.82
N LEU A 496 -12.05 17.14 -12.15
CA LEU A 496 -12.36 15.90 -11.46
C LEU A 496 -13.16 16.20 -10.19
N THR A 497 -14.34 15.59 -10.06
CA THR A 497 -15.05 15.45 -8.79
C THR A 497 -15.17 13.98 -8.42
N LYS A 498 -14.76 13.63 -7.19
CA LYS A 498 -14.85 12.27 -6.67
C LYS A 498 -15.39 12.30 -5.26
N VAL A 499 -16.39 11.45 -4.99
CA VAL A 499 -17.01 11.31 -3.67
C VAL A 499 -17.11 9.83 -3.35
N GLN A 500 -16.72 9.43 -2.14
CA GLN A 500 -16.82 8.04 -1.72
C GLN A 500 -17.23 7.89 -0.26
N LEU A 501 -18.06 6.88 -0.01
CA LEU A 501 -18.43 6.41 1.31
C LEU A 501 -17.77 5.07 1.56
N SER A 502 -17.01 4.95 2.66
CA SER A 502 -16.29 3.73 3.02
C SER A 502 -16.65 3.28 4.42
N TYR A 503 -16.88 1.97 4.58
CA TYR A 503 -17.03 1.30 5.88
C TYR A 503 -15.86 0.33 6.09
N LYS A 504 -15.25 0.35 7.27
CA LYS A 504 -14.19 -0.60 7.67
C LYS A 504 -14.62 -1.39 8.91
N PHE A 505 -14.29 -2.67 9.02
CA PHE A 505 -14.65 -3.49 10.20
C PHE A 505 -13.53 -4.42 10.64
#